data_AF-A0A1B6FYY3-F1
#
_entry.id   AF-A0A1B6FYY3-F1
#
_cell.length_a   1.000
_cell.length_b   1.000
_cell.length_c   1.000
_cell.angle_alpha   90.00
_cell.angle_beta   90.00
_cell.angle_gamma   90.00
#
_symmetry.space_group_name_H-M   'P 1'
#
loop_
_entity.id
_entity.type
_entity.pdbx_description
1 polymer ?
#
loop_
_entity_poly.entity_id
_entity_poly.type
_entity_poly.pdbx_seq_one_letter_code
_entity_poly.pdbx_strand_id
1 'polypeptide(L)'
;SVATSSYSTDSVSPNSPPGVLSPKEVDKSSLPPLVRRLSDNSQHLLLGATATAKTTLRSRKIVIYICAADSQDCCVEKGVLHNKIYPSLREKAAERGYELHIVDLHWKTGLEKQQDHEFPELCLEELARQSDTGYVVPVLFLSNSLGTPLLPKTIETQDFEMALSQADNKELLTKWYQLDSHAQPPCYRLQPIASHIPGFKEQCVEEKEKALAVWSSEIERILSVMLAAFPQELRDTYLTTVVEQEVHNTVLMSGEMARRCLWLCRVFTHQAEDPKAVRSPGEAELKRRLETLQKALKNQLCEHHIMRLTVKWQEGGLNTDNPEHAQYVAEVTANLTKLLSATIDCIIEEDQAKTVIKSSQGIESDLLQELLIQTHFTQKAAQCSVNREATLREIKSYAMGETSVGKIVVVHGVVGCGKTTLLARAAQCCHSWQPDCAVVVRAANISPQSSTIEQLLRTITLQCSVISTGTQVWLKHNVDTYSENLPRILATASLQRTIIIIIDGIDQVQDYGTVGCDWLPTSLPPNVKMILSVTESSPLLQKIKSRLGTSGVFIKIPDLDK
;
A
#
# COMPACT_ATOMS: atom_id res chain seq x y z
N SER A 1 41.09 5.34 23.31
CA SER A 1 39.68 5.66 23.66
C SER A 1 39.20 6.84 22.85
N VAL A 2 38.73 6.58 21.62
CA VAL A 2 37.86 7.49 20.86
C VAL A 2 36.95 6.57 20.06
N ALA A 3 35.65 6.63 20.36
CA ALA A 3 34.61 5.83 19.71
C ALA A 3 33.99 6.67 18.58
N THR A 4 33.97 6.12 17.38
CA THR A 4 33.23 6.65 16.23
C THR A 4 31.97 5.80 16.02
N SER A 5 30.82 6.40 16.30
CA SER A 5 29.48 5.84 16.07
C SER A 5 29.09 5.95 14.60
N SER A 6 28.82 4.81 13.95
CA SER A 6 28.28 4.71 12.60
C SER A 6 26.77 4.93 12.60
N TYR A 7 26.30 5.92 11.83
CA TYR A 7 24.90 6.19 11.55
C TYR A 7 24.27 5.07 10.71
N SER A 8 23.10 4.61 11.13
CA SER A 8 22.20 3.71 10.42
C SER A 8 21.51 4.45 9.27
N THR A 9 21.65 3.92 8.05
CA THR A 9 20.93 4.38 6.86
C THR A 9 19.51 3.84 6.86
N ASP A 10 18.53 4.73 6.96
CA ASP A 10 17.10 4.42 6.79
C ASP A 10 16.83 3.85 5.39
N SER A 11 16.19 2.68 5.35
CA SER A 11 15.77 1.97 4.13
C SER A 11 14.59 2.69 3.47
N VAL A 12 14.82 3.24 2.28
CA VAL A 12 13.80 3.85 1.41
C VAL A 12 13.01 2.73 0.72
N SER A 13 11.69 2.69 0.92
CA SER A 13 10.79 1.81 0.16
C SER A 13 10.80 2.17 -1.34
N PRO A 14 10.80 1.19 -2.27
CA PRO A 14 10.97 1.41 -3.71
C PRO A 14 9.81 2.15 -4.40
N ASN A 15 8.71 2.43 -3.68
CA ASN A 15 7.58 3.23 -4.17
C ASN A 15 7.68 4.73 -3.84
N SER A 16 8.83 5.20 -3.34
CA SER A 16 9.02 6.62 -3.02
C SER A 16 9.38 7.40 -4.29
N PRO A 17 8.57 8.39 -4.73
CA PRO A 17 8.93 9.19 -5.89
C PRO A 17 10.23 9.98 -5.62
N PRO A 18 11.11 10.14 -6.62
CA PRO A 18 12.35 10.90 -6.46
C PRO A 18 12.02 12.36 -6.12
N GLY A 19 12.46 12.82 -4.93
CA GLY A 19 12.38 14.22 -4.51
C GLY A 19 11.58 14.53 -3.24
N VAL A 20 11.06 13.54 -2.51
CA VAL A 20 10.44 13.79 -1.20
C VAL A 20 11.53 14.01 -0.15
N LEU A 21 11.99 15.25 0.00
CA LEU A 21 12.75 15.67 1.18
C LEU A 21 11.87 15.43 2.42
N SER A 22 12.40 14.73 3.43
CA SER A 22 11.73 14.52 4.71
C SER A 22 11.20 15.88 5.24
N PRO A 23 9.88 16.01 5.47
CA PRO A 23 9.30 17.25 5.96
C PRO A 23 9.94 17.62 7.31
N LYS A 24 10.41 18.87 7.45
CA LYS A 24 10.82 19.39 8.77
C LYS A 24 9.60 19.40 9.69
N GLU A 25 9.76 18.98 10.94
CA GLU A 25 8.68 18.96 11.92
C GLU A 25 8.00 20.32 12.02
N VAL A 26 6.67 20.32 11.94
CA VAL A 26 5.85 21.52 12.12
C VAL A 26 6.04 22.04 13.54
N ASP A 27 6.31 23.34 13.70
CA ASP A 27 6.42 23.97 15.01
C ASP A 27 5.07 23.94 15.74
N LYS A 28 4.91 22.97 16.65
CA LYS A 28 3.67 22.74 17.41
C LYS A 28 3.34 23.88 18.39
N SER A 29 4.27 24.82 18.64
CA SER A 29 4.08 25.91 19.59
C SER A 29 3.13 27.01 19.10
N SER A 30 2.95 27.15 17.77
CA SER A 30 2.07 28.16 17.17
C SER A 30 0.59 27.76 17.13
N LEU A 31 0.26 26.48 17.34
CA LEU A 31 -1.11 25.96 17.27
C LEU A 31 -1.98 26.40 18.45
N PRO A 32 -3.30 26.56 18.29
CA PRO A 32 -4.20 26.78 19.42
C PRO A 32 -4.14 25.62 20.46
N PRO A 33 -4.30 25.88 21.77
CA PRO A 33 -4.16 24.85 22.81
C PRO A 33 -5.06 23.62 22.62
N LEU A 34 -6.27 23.80 22.09
CA LEU A 34 -7.19 22.69 21.80
C LEU A 34 -6.68 21.81 20.64
N VAL A 35 -6.11 22.42 19.60
CA VAL A 35 -5.55 21.70 18.44
C VAL A 35 -4.32 20.90 18.84
N ARG A 36 -3.46 21.43 19.73
CA ARG A 36 -2.28 20.71 20.26
C ARG A 36 -2.63 19.43 21.02
N ARG A 37 -3.84 19.34 21.57
CA ARG A 37 -4.30 18.16 22.31
C ARG A 37 -4.89 17.07 21.41
N LEU A 38 -5.05 17.34 20.11
CA LEU A 38 -5.50 16.34 19.14
C LEU A 38 -4.38 15.36 18.80
N SER A 39 -4.73 14.23 18.20
CA SER A 39 -3.73 13.29 17.67
C SER A 39 -2.85 13.97 16.61
N ASP A 40 -1.60 13.53 16.46
CA ASP A 40 -0.69 14.08 15.44
C ASP A 40 -1.30 14.00 14.03
N ASN A 41 -2.05 12.93 13.72
CA ASN A 41 -2.72 12.80 12.42
C ASN A 41 -3.82 13.85 12.23
N SER A 42 -4.64 14.10 13.26
CA SER A 42 -5.67 15.15 13.21
C SER A 42 -5.05 16.53 13.02
N GLN A 43 -3.90 16.79 13.65
CA GLN A 43 -3.14 18.03 13.45
C GLN A 43 -2.64 18.14 12.01
N HIS A 44 -2.06 17.08 11.44
CA HIS A 44 -1.61 17.04 10.05
C HIS A 44 -2.76 17.26 9.05
N LEU A 45 -3.93 16.65 9.29
CA LEU A 45 -5.12 16.87 8.46
C LEU A 45 -5.60 18.32 8.53
N LEU A 46 -5.65 18.91 9.73
CA LEU A 46 -6.06 20.31 9.93
C LEU A 46 -5.11 21.29 9.26
N LEU A 47 -3.80 21.07 9.33
CA LEU A 47 -2.80 21.91 8.67
C LEU A 47 -2.65 21.63 7.17
N GLY A 48 -3.31 20.57 6.66
CA GLY A 48 -3.15 20.11 5.28
C GLY A 48 -1.72 19.69 4.96
N ALA A 49 -1.05 19.05 5.91
CA ALA A 49 0.25 18.41 5.71
C ALA A 49 0.07 17.14 4.88
N THR A 50 -0.31 17.30 3.61
CA THR A 50 -0.75 16.21 2.73
C THR A 50 0.34 15.18 2.46
N ALA A 51 1.62 15.50 2.63
CA ALA A 51 2.70 14.52 2.51
C ALA A 51 2.84 13.59 3.74
N THR A 52 2.42 14.04 4.93
CA THR A 52 2.61 13.31 6.22
C THR A 52 1.32 12.80 6.83
N ALA A 53 0.17 13.37 6.45
CA ALA A 53 -1.13 12.93 6.95
C ALA A 53 -1.40 11.47 6.53
N LYS A 54 -1.80 10.65 7.50
CA LYS A 54 -2.25 9.29 7.25
C LYS A 54 -3.70 9.34 6.76
N THR A 55 -3.91 8.91 5.53
CA THR A 55 -5.22 8.95 4.85
C THR A 55 -5.79 7.57 4.55
N THR A 56 -5.20 6.52 5.12
CA THR A 56 -5.67 5.14 4.93
C THR A 56 -7.06 4.96 5.52
N LEU A 57 -8.08 5.32 4.74
CA LEU A 57 -9.39 4.71 4.78
C LEU A 57 -9.22 3.31 4.19
N ARG A 58 -8.72 2.38 5.00
CA ARG A 58 -8.88 0.97 4.61
C ARG A 58 -10.37 0.74 4.50
N SER A 59 -10.78 0.08 3.42
CA SER A 59 -12.17 -0.33 3.32
C SER A 59 -12.48 -1.25 4.52
N ARG A 60 -13.76 -1.38 4.89
CA ARG A 60 -14.19 -2.36 5.89
C ARG A 60 -14.11 -3.77 5.32
N LYS A 61 -12.93 -4.16 4.85
CA LYS A 61 -12.60 -5.42 4.21
C LYS A 61 -11.48 -6.06 5.00
N ILE A 62 -11.71 -7.29 5.46
CA ILE A 62 -10.72 -8.13 6.10
C ILE A 62 -10.38 -9.24 5.10
N VAL A 63 -9.10 -9.52 4.91
CA VAL A 63 -8.62 -10.49 3.93
C VAL A 63 -7.85 -11.57 4.65
N ILE A 64 -8.34 -12.81 4.62
CA ILE A 64 -7.56 -13.97 5.03
C ILE A 64 -6.71 -14.40 3.83
N TYR A 65 -5.39 -14.28 3.95
CA TYR A 65 -4.43 -14.64 2.89
C TYR A 65 -3.71 -15.94 3.29
N ILE A 66 -3.82 -16.96 2.45
CA ILE A 66 -3.21 -18.27 2.72
C ILE A 66 -1.80 -18.31 2.19
N CYS A 67 -0.84 -18.64 3.06
CA CYS A 67 0.53 -18.96 2.68
C CYS A 67 0.74 -20.46 2.87
N ALA A 68 1.24 -21.15 1.86
CA ALA A 68 1.51 -22.59 1.95
C ALA A 68 2.71 -22.98 1.09
N ALA A 69 3.40 -24.04 1.53
CA ALA A 69 4.54 -24.61 0.80
C ALA A 69 4.13 -25.34 -0.49
N ASP A 70 2.95 -25.98 -0.48
CA ASP A 70 2.37 -26.72 -1.61
C ASP A 70 0.84 -26.69 -1.49
N SER A 71 0.10 -26.67 -2.61
CA SER A 71 -1.35 -26.91 -2.65
C SER A 71 -1.75 -28.25 -2.05
N GLN A 72 -0.93 -29.28 -2.20
CA GLN A 72 -1.18 -30.61 -1.66
C GLN A 72 -0.92 -30.71 -0.16
N ASP A 73 -0.03 -29.87 0.39
CA ASP A 73 0.21 -29.85 1.82
C ASP A 73 -0.97 -29.22 2.57
N CYS A 74 -1.28 -29.81 3.72
CA CYS A 74 -2.38 -29.43 4.59
C CYS A 74 -3.76 -29.35 3.90
N CYS A 75 -4.01 -30.14 2.84
CA CYS A 75 -5.28 -30.18 2.11
C CYS A 75 -6.51 -30.39 3.01
N VAL A 76 -6.41 -31.26 4.01
CA VAL A 76 -7.53 -31.56 4.93
C VAL A 76 -7.82 -30.36 5.83
N GLU A 77 -6.77 -29.75 6.38
CA GLU A 77 -6.86 -28.57 7.23
C GLU A 77 -7.38 -27.34 6.46
N LYS A 78 -6.84 -27.08 5.26
CA LYS A 78 -7.35 -26.06 4.34
C LYS A 78 -8.81 -26.34 3.97
N GLY A 79 -9.17 -27.59 3.70
CA GLY A 79 -10.54 -27.98 3.37
C GLY A 79 -11.54 -27.71 4.50
N VAL A 80 -11.12 -27.91 5.75
CA VAL A 80 -11.91 -27.54 6.93
C VAL A 80 -12.05 -26.03 7.07
N LEU A 81 -10.96 -25.29 6.84
CA LEU A 81 -10.97 -23.84 6.85
C LEU A 81 -11.97 -23.28 5.81
N HIS A 82 -11.96 -23.82 4.59
CA HIS A 82 -12.91 -23.47 3.52
C HIS A 82 -14.36 -23.84 3.83
N ASN A 83 -14.61 -25.09 4.27
CA ASN A 83 -15.97 -25.63 4.33
C ASN A 83 -16.68 -25.38 5.67
N LYS A 84 -15.93 -25.25 6.77
CA LYS A 84 -16.51 -25.15 8.12
C LYS A 84 -16.29 -23.77 8.76
N ILE A 85 -15.11 -23.19 8.58
CA ILE A 85 -14.72 -21.99 9.33
C ILE A 85 -15.18 -20.72 8.60
N TYR A 86 -14.85 -20.55 7.32
CA TYR A 86 -15.16 -19.33 6.57
C TYR A 86 -16.63 -18.90 6.56
N PRO A 87 -17.62 -19.80 6.44
CA PRO A 87 -19.03 -19.39 6.48
C PRO A 87 -19.37 -18.63 7.78
N SER A 88 -18.95 -19.17 8.92
CA SER A 88 -19.20 -18.55 10.24
C SER A 88 -18.46 -17.21 10.42
N LEU A 89 -17.23 -17.11 9.94
CA LEU A 89 -16.45 -15.87 10.04
C LEU A 89 -17.01 -14.76 9.12
N ARG A 90 -17.52 -15.13 7.94
CA ARG A 90 -18.17 -14.19 7.02
C ARG A 90 -19.43 -13.59 7.64
N GLU A 91 -20.27 -14.43 8.23
CA GLU A 91 -21.47 -13.98 8.94
C GLU A 91 -21.11 -13.01 10.06
N LYS A 92 -20.17 -13.39 10.93
CA LYS A 92 -19.67 -12.54 12.02
C LYS A 92 -19.13 -11.18 11.55
N ALA A 93 -18.33 -11.16 10.49
CA ALA A 93 -17.79 -9.93 9.93
C ALA A 93 -18.91 -9.05 9.34
N ALA A 94 -19.85 -9.66 8.61
CA ALA A 94 -20.96 -8.97 7.98
C ALA A 94 -21.91 -8.34 9.01
N GLU A 95 -22.21 -9.01 10.12
CA GLU A 95 -23.00 -8.47 11.24
C GLU A 95 -22.41 -7.18 11.82
N ARG A 96 -21.08 -7.02 11.73
CA ARG A 96 -20.37 -5.81 12.18
C ARG A 96 -20.06 -4.82 11.04
N GLY A 97 -20.59 -5.06 9.84
CA GLY A 97 -20.43 -4.20 8.68
C GLY A 97 -19.08 -4.30 7.97
N TYR A 98 -18.41 -5.46 8.08
CA TYR A 98 -17.17 -5.77 7.38
C TYR A 98 -17.37 -6.89 6.36
N GLU A 99 -16.71 -6.77 5.22
CA GLU A 99 -16.56 -7.83 4.23
C GLU A 99 -15.38 -8.73 4.62
N LEU A 100 -15.59 -10.05 4.66
CA LEU A 100 -14.50 -11.02 4.80
C LEU A 100 -14.20 -11.67 3.45
N HIS A 101 -13.05 -11.32 2.90
CA HIS A 101 -12.51 -11.88 1.67
C HIS A 101 -11.47 -12.97 1.97
N ILE A 102 -11.43 -14.00 1.15
CA ILE A 102 -10.47 -15.11 1.28
C ILE A 102 -9.66 -15.17 0.00
N VAL A 103 -8.33 -15.16 0.16
CA VAL A 103 -7.37 -15.33 -0.92
C VAL A 103 -6.56 -16.58 -0.62
N ASP A 104 -6.79 -17.62 -1.42
CA ASP A 104 -6.07 -18.89 -1.35
C ASP A 104 -5.67 -19.32 -2.77
N LEU A 105 -4.51 -18.84 -3.20
CA LEU A 105 -3.92 -19.18 -4.50
C LEU A 105 -3.34 -20.60 -4.51
N HIS A 106 -3.26 -21.24 -3.33
CA HIS A 106 -2.77 -22.60 -3.12
C HIS A 106 -3.91 -23.64 -3.07
N TRP A 107 -5.16 -23.25 -3.36
CA TRP A 107 -6.30 -24.16 -3.34
C TRP A 107 -6.72 -24.63 -4.74
N LYS A 108 -6.39 -25.88 -5.07
CA LYS A 108 -6.79 -26.55 -6.32
C LYS A 108 -6.40 -25.77 -7.59
N THR A 109 -5.33 -24.97 -7.54
CA THR A 109 -4.86 -24.21 -8.70
C THR A 109 -3.96 -25.10 -9.55
N GLY A 110 -4.25 -25.16 -10.86
CA GLY A 110 -3.36 -25.80 -11.83
C GLY A 110 -2.11 -24.97 -12.16
N LEU A 111 -1.99 -23.78 -11.57
CA LEU A 111 -0.89 -22.83 -11.80
C LEU A 111 0.36 -23.24 -11.03
N GLU A 112 0.23 -23.68 -9.78
CA GLU A 112 1.37 -24.17 -8.99
C GLU A 112 2.02 -25.40 -9.62
N LYS A 113 1.21 -26.30 -10.20
CA LYS A 113 1.68 -27.48 -10.94
C LYS A 113 2.55 -27.14 -12.16
N GLN A 114 2.47 -25.91 -12.67
CA GLN A 114 3.24 -25.49 -13.84
C GLN A 114 4.68 -25.12 -13.49
N GLN A 115 5.00 -24.91 -12.20
CA GLN A 115 6.32 -24.47 -11.72
C GLN A 115 6.87 -23.31 -12.56
N ASP A 116 5.99 -22.37 -12.91
CA ASP A 116 6.31 -21.18 -13.69
C ASP A 116 6.52 -19.97 -12.75
N HIS A 117 7.36 -19.03 -13.18
CA HIS A 117 7.68 -17.80 -12.47
C HIS A 117 6.50 -16.83 -12.38
N GLU A 118 5.45 -17.03 -13.17
CA GLU A 118 4.22 -16.26 -13.06
C GLU A 118 3.52 -16.48 -11.71
N PHE A 119 3.56 -17.68 -11.14
CA PHE A 119 2.80 -17.99 -9.92
C PHE A 119 3.28 -17.20 -8.67
N PRO A 120 4.59 -17.16 -8.34
CA PRO A 120 5.09 -16.31 -7.26
C PRO A 120 4.78 -14.82 -7.48
N GLU A 121 4.89 -14.33 -8.71
CA GLU A 121 4.56 -12.93 -9.06
C GLU A 121 3.08 -12.64 -8.80
N LEU A 122 2.18 -13.54 -9.21
CA LEU A 122 0.75 -13.45 -8.93
C LEU A 122 0.45 -13.43 -7.42
N CYS A 123 1.13 -14.26 -6.62
CA CYS A 123 1.00 -14.24 -5.15
C CYS A 123 1.37 -12.87 -4.57
N LEU A 124 2.51 -12.32 -4.96
CA LEU A 124 2.99 -11.04 -4.45
C LEU A 124 2.15 -9.86 -4.92
N GLU A 125 1.71 -9.84 -6.17
CA GLU A 125 0.82 -8.82 -6.71
C GLU A 125 -0.56 -8.84 -6.04
N GLU A 126 -1.11 -10.03 -5.81
CA GLU A 126 -2.38 -10.18 -5.10
C GLU A 126 -2.24 -9.74 -3.65
N LEU A 127 -1.16 -10.11 -2.97
CA LEU A 127 -0.88 -9.66 -1.61
C LEU A 127 -0.80 -8.12 -1.53
N ALA A 128 -0.06 -7.50 -2.46
CA ALA A 128 0.06 -6.04 -2.53
C ALA A 128 -1.32 -5.38 -2.70
N ARG A 129 -2.11 -5.85 -3.67
CA ARG A 129 -3.47 -5.36 -3.96
C ARG A 129 -4.41 -5.45 -2.75
N GLN A 130 -4.35 -6.56 -2.01
CA GLN A 130 -5.18 -6.76 -0.82
C GLN A 130 -4.70 -5.90 0.35
N SER A 131 -3.39 -5.69 0.49
CA SER A 131 -2.81 -4.84 1.55
C SER A 131 -3.16 -3.35 1.39
N ASP A 132 -3.35 -2.89 0.16
CA ASP A 132 -3.77 -1.52 -0.15
C ASP A 132 -5.24 -1.27 0.18
N THR A 133 -6.09 -2.30 0.11
CA THR A 133 -7.54 -2.15 0.16
C THR A 133 -8.16 -2.63 1.47
N GLY A 134 -7.52 -3.53 2.21
CA GLY A 134 -8.10 -4.14 3.41
C GLY A 134 -7.10 -4.52 4.49
N TYR A 135 -7.61 -5.16 5.53
CA TYR A 135 -6.83 -5.69 6.65
C TYR A 135 -6.44 -7.13 6.37
N VAL A 136 -5.16 -7.38 6.05
CA VAL A 136 -4.67 -8.72 5.73
C VAL A 136 -4.33 -9.50 7.00
N VAL A 137 -4.80 -10.75 7.06
CA VAL A 137 -4.56 -11.76 8.10
C VAL A 137 -3.90 -12.97 7.43
N PRO A 138 -2.56 -13.10 7.50
CA PRO A 138 -1.88 -14.25 6.94
C PRO A 138 -2.19 -15.53 7.74
N VAL A 139 -2.55 -16.61 7.06
CA VAL A 139 -2.65 -17.95 7.65
C VAL A 139 -1.62 -18.84 6.96
N LEU A 140 -0.56 -19.16 7.71
CA LEU A 140 0.58 -19.91 7.23
C LEU A 140 0.42 -21.40 7.56
N PHE A 141 0.39 -22.22 6.51
CA PHE A 141 0.52 -23.68 6.60
C PHE A 141 1.97 -24.06 6.28
N LEU A 142 2.77 -24.25 7.33
CA LEU A 142 4.18 -24.62 7.18
C LEU A 142 4.54 -25.71 8.19
N SER A 143 4.74 -26.92 7.69
CA SER A 143 5.05 -28.10 8.48
C SER A 143 6.52 -28.51 8.31
N ASN A 144 6.81 -29.46 7.43
CA ASN A 144 8.13 -30.05 7.23
C ASN A 144 8.70 -29.88 5.80
N SER A 145 8.01 -29.13 4.93
CA SER A 145 8.43 -28.87 3.55
C SER A 145 8.34 -27.39 3.23
N LEU A 146 9.27 -26.89 2.41
CA LEU A 146 9.25 -25.54 1.83
C LEU A 146 8.64 -25.50 0.43
N GLY A 147 8.24 -26.65 -0.11
CA GLY A 147 7.82 -26.78 -1.50
C GLY A 147 9.02 -26.90 -2.43
N THR A 148 8.76 -26.75 -3.73
CA THR A 148 9.80 -26.83 -4.76
C THR A 148 10.53 -25.48 -4.87
N PRO A 149 11.88 -25.46 -4.85
CA PRO A 149 12.64 -24.24 -5.14
C PRO A 149 12.34 -23.68 -6.52
N LEU A 150 12.31 -22.35 -6.60
CA LEU A 150 12.11 -21.65 -7.85
C LEU A 150 13.46 -21.38 -8.52
N LEU A 151 13.48 -21.44 -9.85
CA LEU A 151 14.59 -20.87 -10.59
C LEU A 151 14.58 -19.32 -10.48
N PRO A 152 15.73 -18.67 -10.33
CA PRO A 152 15.76 -17.21 -10.31
C PRO A 152 15.38 -16.64 -11.68
N LYS A 153 14.43 -15.71 -11.75
CA LYS A 153 14.06 -15.04 -13.01
C LYS A 153 15.21 -14.19 -13.56
N THR A 154 15.93 -13.53 -12.65
CA THR A 154 17.08 -12.67 -12.95
C THR A 154 18.20 -12.94 -11.98
N ILE A 155 19.43 -13.02 -12.48
CA ILE A 155 20.66 -13.18 -11.69
C ILE A 155 21.60 -12.05 -12.11
N GLU A 156 22.25 -11.39 -11.15
CA GLU A 156 23.21 -10.34 -11.47
C GLU A 156 24.38 -10.91 -12.30
N THR A 157 24.93 -10.08 -13.19
CA THR A 157 25.99 -10.52 -14.12
C THR A 157 27.18 -11.12 -13.39
N GLN A 158 27.63 -10.47 -12.30
CA GLN A 158 28.78 -10.93 -11.52
C GLN A 158 28.53 -12.30 -10.87
N ASP A 159 27.34 -12.47 -10.29
CA ASP A 159 26.93 -13.69 -9.60
C ASP A 159 26.75 -14.86 -10.57
N PHE A 160 26.17 -14.60 -11.74
CA PHE A 160 25.98 -15.62 -12.78
C PHE A 160 27.30 -16.08 -13.38
N GLU A 161 28.20 -15.14 -13.72
CA GLU A 161 29.53 -15.47 -14.24
C GLU A 161 30.36 -16.27 -13.21
N MET A 162 30.24 -15.93 -11.93
CA MET A 162 30.87 -16.68 -10.85
C MET A 162 30.33 -18.11 -10.79
N ALA A 163 29.01 -18.31 -10.79
CA ALA A 163 28.44 -19.65 -10.82
C ALA A 163 28.84 -20.43 -12.06
N LEU A 164 28.88 -19.78 -13.23
CA LEU A 164 29.34 -20.40 -14.47
C LEU A 164 30.81 -20.85 -14.40
N SER A 165 31.65 -20.14 -13.65
CA SER A 165 33.05 -20.55 -13.44
C SER A 165 33.17 -21.86 -12.66
N GLN A 166 32.30 -22.07 -11.67
CA GLN A 166 32.30 -23.21 -10.74
C GLN A 166 31.38 -24.37 -11.17
N ALA A 167 30.46 -24.13 -12.09
CA ALA A 167 29.47 -25.12 -12.51
C ALA A 167 30.09 -26.29 -13.29
N ASP A 168 29.77 -27.51 -12.89
CA ASP A 168 30.13 -28.75 -13.60
C ASP A 168 29.45 -28.83 -14.98
N ASN A 169 28.26 -28.23 -15.12
CA ASN A 169 27.50 -28.21 -16.38
C ASN A 169 27.15 -26.77 -16.80
N LYS A 170 28.13 -26.11 -17.42
CA LYS A 170 28.03 -24.73 -17.92
C LYS A 170 27.00 -24.59 -19.04
N GLU A 171 26.93 -25.60 -19.91
CA GLU A 171 26.01 -25.63 -21.05
C GLU A 171 24.55 -25.53 -20.62
N LEU A 172 24.17 -26.22 -19.54
CA LEU A 172 22.82 -26.19 -18.99
C LEU A 172 22.42 -24.80 -18.48
N LEU A 173 23.34 -24.09 -17.79
CA LEU A 173 23.09 -22.73 -17.33
C LEU A 173 22.98 -21.75 -18.51
N THR A 174 23.90 -21.83 -19.48
CA THR A 174 23.87 -20.95 -20.66
C THR A 174 22.72 -21.22 -21.62
N LYS A 175 22.18 -22.45 -21.61
CA LYS A 175 20.96 -22.79 -22.34
C LYS A 175 19.78 -21.98 -21.80
N TRP A 176 19.59 -22.00 -20.48
CA TRP A 176 18.40 -21.43 -19.85
C TRP A 176 18.53 -19.96 -19.45
N TYR A 177 19.74 -19.41 -19.34
CA TYR A 177 19.97 -18.01 -18.96
C TYR A 177 20.72 -17.24 -20.04
N GLN A 178 20.19 -16.08 -20.44
CA GLN A 178 20.81 -15.20 -21.42
C GLN A 178 21.02 -13.79 -20.86
N LEU A 179 22.11 -13.15 -21.28
CA LEU A 179 22.46 -11.79 -20.87
C LEU A 179 21.46 -10.78 -21.46
N ASP A 180 20.84 -9.99 -20.59
CA ASP A 180 20.09 -8.79 -20.94
C ASP A 180 20.96 -7.56 -20.67
N SER A 181 21.56 -7.02 -21.73
CA SER A 181 22.38 -5.81 -21.68
C SER A 181 21.57 -4.51 -21.62
N HIS A 182 20.26 -4.56 -21.84
CA HIS A 182 19.39 -3.38 -21.77
C HIS A 182 18.90 -3.11 -20.34
N ALA A 183 18.90 -4.12 -19.47
CA ALA A 183 18.66 -3.95 -18.05
C ALA A 183 19.73 -3.05 -17.41
N GLN A 184 19.32 -2.22 -16.46
CA GLN A 184 20.24 -1.37 -15.68
C GLN A 184 20.04 -1.68 -14.18
N PRO A 185 20.96 -2.41 -13.53
CA PRO A 185 22.20 -2.99 -14.09
C PRO A 185 21.95 -4.19 -15.03
N PRO A 186 22.91 -4.53 -15.93
CA PRO A 186 22.82 -5.73 -16.77
C PRO A 186 22.71 -7.01 -15.96
N CYS A 187 21.87 -7.95 -16.40
CA CYS A 187 21.61 -9.20 -15.68
C CYS A 187 21.36 -10.38 -16.63
N TYR A 188 21.50 -11.60 -16.14
CA TYR A 188 21.11 -12.80 -16.85
C TYR A 188 19.65 -13.13 -16.56
N ARG A 189 18.84 -13.29 -17.61
CA ARG A 189 17.42 -13.64 -17.51
C ARG A 189 17.16 -15.08 -17.90
N LEU A 190 16.32 -15.74 -17.12
CA LEU A 190 15.79 -17.05 -17.45
C LEU A 190 14.92 -16.95 -18.72
N GLN A 191 15.14 -17.89 -19.65
CA GLN A 191 14.38 -17.98 -20.90
C GLN A 191 12.99 -18.59 -20.67
N PRO A 192 11.96 -18.17 -21.42
CA PRO A 192 10.63 -18.76 -21.33
C PRO A 192 10.65 -20.27 -21.59
N ILE A 193 9.86 -21.06 -20.86
CA ILE A 193 9.81 -22.54 -20.98
C ILE A 193 9.61 -22.99 -22.45
N ALA A 194 8.71 -22.29 -23.15
CA ALA A 194 8.37 -22.56 -24.55
C ALA A 194 9.54 -22.36 -25.56
N SER A 195 10.66 -21.75 -25.14
CA SER A 195 11.85 -21.59 -25.99
C SER A 195 12.58 -22.91 -26.23
N HIS A 196 12.52 -23.84 -25.28
CA HIS A 196 13.25 -25.12 -25.32
C HIS A 196 12.35 -26.34 -25.22
N ILE A 197 11.14 -26.20 -24.65
CA ILE A 197 10.19 -27.30 -24.50
C ILE A 197 8.95 -26.98 -25.34
N PRO A 198 8.83 -27.53 -26.57
CA PRO A 198 7.61 -27.42 -27.36
C PRO A 198 6.45 -28.17 -26.68
N GLY A 199 5.22 -27.74 -26.93
CA GLY A 199 4.01 -28.34 -26.33
C GLY A 199 3.47 -27.66 -25.08
N PHE A 200 4.18 -26.69 -24.50
CA PHE A 200 3.70 -25.96 -23.30
C PHE A 200 2.48 -25.05 -23.58
N LYS A 201 2.27 -24.65 -24.85
CA LYS A 201 1.15 -23.81 -25.31
C LYS A 201 0.06 -24.61 -26.06
N GLU A 202 0.18 -25.93 -26.15
CA GLU A 202 -0.78 -26.76 -26.87
C GLU A 202 -2.06 -26.99 -26.04
N GLN A 203 -3.20 -27.15 -26.73
CA GLN A 203 -4.50 -27.38 -26.07
C GLN A 203 -4.69 -28.84 -25.63
N CYS A 204 -3.82 -29.74 -26.07
CA CYS A 204 -3.87 -31.16 -25.73
C CYS A 204 -3.33 -31.39 -24.30
N VAL A 205 -4.14 -32.02 -23.45
CA VAL A 205 -3.80 -32.27 -22.03
C VAL A 205 -2.60 -33.22 -21.91
N GLU A 206 -2.54 -34.27 -22.73
CA GLU A 206 -1.48 -35.29 -22.67
C GLU A 206 -0.10 -34.75 -23.10
N GLU A 207 -0.06 -33.88 -24.12
CA GLU A 207 1.17 -33.23 -24.57
C GLU A 207 1.67 -32.22 -23.52
N LYS A 208 0.74 -31.50 -22.90
CA LYS A 208 1.05 -30.58 -21.80
C LYS A 208 1.61 -31.30 -20.56
N GLU A 209 1.04 -32.44 -20.17
CA GLU A 209 1.54 -33.24 -19.04
C GLU A 209 2.95 -33.78 -19.31
N LYS A 210 3.24 -34.25 -20.52
CA LYS A 210 4.59 -34.67 -20.92
C LYS A 210 5.57 -33.50 -20.87
N ALA A 211 5.19 -32.33 -21.38
CA ALA A 211 6.02 -31.13 -21.33
C ALA A 211 6.32 -30.69 -19.88
N LEU A 212 5.33 -30.78 -18.98
CA LEU A 212 5.49 -30.47 -17.56
C LEU A 212 6.44 -31.45 -16.85
N ALA A 213 6.37 -32.74 -17.17
CA ALA A 213 7.28 -33.74 -16.62
C ALA A 213 8.74 -33.47 -17.06
N VAL A 214 8.94 -33.13 -18.34
CA VAL A 214 10.26 -32.73 -18.86
C VAL A 214 10.76 -31.46 -18.17
N TRP A 215 9.89 -30.47 -18.00
CA TRP A 215 10.24 -29.22 -17.32
C TRP A 215 10.65 -29.44 -15.86
N SER A 216 9.89 -30.24 -15.12
CA SER A 216 10.20 -30.58 -13.72
C SER A 216 11.58 -31.23 -13.60
N SER A 217 11.92 -32.15 -14.53
CA SER A 217 13.24 -32.78 -14.56
C SER A 217 14.37 -31.79 -14.92
N GLU A 218 14.13 -30.84 -15.83
CA GLU A 218 15.11 -29.80 -16.15
C GLU A 218 15.34 -28.85 -14.97
N ILE A 219 14.28 -28.46 -14.23
CA ILE A 219 14.40 -27.65 -13.00
C ILE A 219 15.31 -28.35 -11.99
N GLU A 220 15.06 -29.63 -11.69
CA GLU A 220 15.88 -30.38 -10.73
C GLU A 220 17.35 -30.40 -11.13
N ARG A 221 17.64 -30.56 -12.42
CA ARG A 221 19.01 -30.53 -12.95
C ARG A 221 19.65 -29.16 -12.82
N ILE A 222 18.95 -28.09 -13.18
CA ILE A 222 19.46 -26.71 -13.08
C ILE A 222 19.73 -26.36 -11.62
N LEU A 223 18.78 -26.65 -10.73
CA LEU A 223 18.91 -26.42 -9.30
C LEU A 223 20.10 -27.19 -8.71
N SER A 224 20.30 -28.45 -9.10
CA SER A 224 21.45 -29.24 -8.65
C SER A 224 22.79 -28.56 -9.02
N VAL A 225 22.90 -28.05 -10.25
CA VAL A 225 24.09 -27.31 -10.71
C VAL A 225 24.25 -26.00 -9.93
N MET A 226 23.18 -25.24 -9.75
CA MET A 226 23.20 -23.97 -8.99
C MET A 226 23.55 -24.19 -7.52
N LEU A 227 23.05 -25.26 -6.89
CA LEU A 227 23.32 -25.60 -5.50
C LEU A 227 24.81 -25.92 -5.27
N ALA A 228 25.45 -26.56 -6.24
CA ALA A 228 26.88 -26.86 -6.21
C ALA A 228 27.74 -25.63 -6.52
N ALA A 229 27.31 -24.79 -7.46
CA ALA A 229 28.07 -23.64 -7.93
C ALA A 229 27.95 -22.40 -7.02
N PHE A 230 26.79 -22.16 -6.41
CA PHE A 230 26.56 -20.98 -5.58
C PHE A 230 27.07 -21.15 -4.14
N PRO A 231 27.76 -20.13 -3.59
CA PRO A 231 28.01 -20.05 -2.16
C PRO A 231 26.69 -19.85 -1.41
N GLN A 232 26.73 -20.09 -0.10
CA GLN A 232 25.52 -20.06 0.74
C GLN A 232 24.74 -18.74 0.63
N GLU A 233 25.44 -17.60 0.61
CA GLU A 233 24.81 -16.27 0.52
C GLU A 233 23.97 -16.12 -0.76
N LEU A 234 24.54 -16.50 -1.91
CA LEU A 234 23.81 -16.45 -3.18
C LEU A 234 22.70 -17.48 -3.25
N ARG A 235 22.88 -18.66 -2.62
CA ARG A 235 21.77 -19.60 -2.48
C ARG A 235 20.64 -18.88 -1.76
N ASP A 236 20.86 -18.36 -0.54
CA ASP A 236 19.82 -17.74 0.29
C ASP A 236 19.10 -16.60 -0.44
N THR A 237 19.82 -15.82 -1.28
CA THR A 237 19.24 -14.76 -2.11
C THR A 237 18.40 -15.28 -3.29
N TYR A 238 18.89 -16.27 -4.03
CA TYR A 238 18.33 -16.62 -5.34
C TYR A 238 17.42 -17.87 -5.32
N LEU A 239 17.75 -18.90 -4.55
CA LEU A 239 17.09 -20.20 -4.59
C LEU A 239 15.91 -20.31 -3.62
N THR A 240 15.09 -19.26 -3.54
CA THR A 240 13.93 -19.18 -2.63
C THR A 240 12.73 -19.97 -3.13
N THR A 241 11.83 -20.36 -2.21
CA THR A 241 10.51 -20.94 -2.54
C THR A 241 9.40 -19.90 -2.47
N VAL A 242 8.21 -20.23 -3.01
CA VAL A 242 7.02 -19.35 -2.95
C VAL A 242 6.68 -18.99 -1.51
N VAL A 243 6.61 -19.98 -0.61
CA VAL A 243 6.27 -19.74 0.80
C VAL A 243 7.32 -18.88 1.51
N GLU A 244 8.61 -19.00 1.15
CA GLU A 244 9.65 -18.11 1.68
C GLU A 244 9.40 -16.65 1.27
N GLN A 245 9.06 -16.40 0.00
CA GLN A 245 8.74 -15.07 -0.50
C GLN A 245 7.46 -14.51 0.13
N GLU A 246 6.42 -15.33 0.30
CA GLU A 246 5.19 -14.93 0.98
C GLU A 246 5.44 -14.60 2.45
N VAL A 247 6.18 -15.45 3.18
CA VAL A 247 6.53 -15.19 4.60
C VAL A 247 7.41 -13.95 4.73
N HIS A 248 8.33 -13.73 3.80
CA HIS A 248 9.15 -12.52 3.80
C HIS A 248 8.28 -11.26 3.71
N ASN A 249 7.34 -11.20 2.77
CA ASN A 249 6.48 -10.03 2.57
C ASN A 249 5.39 -9.88 3.65
N THR A 250 4.86 -10.99 4.17
CA THR A 250 3.77 -10.97 5.16
C THR A 250 4.25 -10.84 6.60
N VAL A 251 5.37 -11.47 6.98
CA VAL A 251 5.84 -11.53 8.37
C VAL A 251 7.11 -10.71 8.58
N LEU A 252 8.11 -10.86 7.70
CA LEU A 252 9.42 -10.24 7.94
C LEU A 252 9.46 -8.75 7.58
N MET A 253 8.72 -8.34 6.54
CA MET A 253 8.66 -6.95 6.07
C MET A 253 7.50 -6.15 6.68
N SER A 254 6.49 -6.81 7.26
CA SER A 254 5.28 -6.16 7.77
C SER A 254 4.98 -6.56 9.21
N GLY A 255 5.37 -5.70 10.15
CA GLY A 255 5.09 -5.93 11.58
C GLY A 255 3.59 -5.94 11.93
N GLU A 256 2.75 -5.25 11.15
CA GLU A 256 1.29 -5.29 11.35
C GLU A 256 0.70 -6.66 10.97
N MET A 257 1.12 -7.21 9.83
CA MET A 257 0.67 -8.50 9.36
C MET A 257 1.26 -9.64 10.19
N ALA A 258 2.52 -9.53 10.64
CA ALA A 258 3.13 -10.46 11.59
C ALA A 258 2.32 -10.59 12.88
N ARG A 259 1.81 -9.48 13.44
CA ARG A 259 0.96 -9.51 14.64
C ARG A 259 -0.36 -10.24 14.44
N ARG A 260 -0.85 -10.35 13.20
CA ARG A 260 -2.11 -11.02 12.86
C ARG A 260 -1.89 -12.39 12.21
N CYS A 261 -0.65 -12.76 11.94
CA CYS A 261 -0.31 -14.00 11.26
C CYS A 261 -0.54 -15.19 12.18
N LEU A 262 -1.28 -16.18 11.69
CA LEU A 262 -1.49 -17.46 12.36
C LEU A 262 -0.67 -18.53 11.66
N TRP A 263 0.13 -19.27 12.41
CA TRP A 263 0.97 -20.34 11.86
C TRP A 263 0.50 -21.71 12.36
N LEU A 264 0.06 -22.56 11.43
CA LEU A 264 -0.21 -23.97 11.68
C LEU A 264 1.01 -24.81 11.29
N CYS A 265 1.52 -25.56 12.27
CA CYS A 265 2.64 -26.49 12.13
C CYS A 265 2.19 -27.90 12.54
N ARG A 266 1.98 -28.77 11.54
CA ARG A 266 1.68 -30.19 11.76
C ARG A 266 2.95 -30.97 12.01
N VAL A 267 2.94 -31.79 13.06
CA VAL A 267 4.07 -32.68 13.42
C VAL A 267 3.61 -34.12 13.38
N PHE A 268 4.20 -34.93 12.50
CA PHE A 268 3.90 -36.35 12.44
C PHE A 268 4.60 -37.12 13.57
N THR A 269 3.86 -37.99 14.26
CA THR A 269 4.39 -38.97 15.20
C THR A 269 4.59 -40.31 14.51
N HIS A 270 5.59 -41.08 14.94
CA HIS A 270 5.91 -42.41 14.39
C HIS A 270 6.32 -42.45 12.91
N GLN A 271 6.63 -41.31 12.29
CA GLN A 271 7.35 -41.29 11.02
C GLN A 271 8.79 -41.73 11.29
N ALA A 272 9.14 -42.95 10.89
CA ALA A 272 10.52 -43.41 10.96
C ALA A 272 11.35 -42.61 9.93
N GLU A 273 12.01 -41.54 10.36
CA GLU A 273 13.16 -41.04 9.59
C GLU A 273 14.22 -42.14 9.66
N ASP A 274 14.53 -42.78 8.52
CA ASP A 274 15.66 -43.71 8.48
C ASP A 274 16.94 -42.92 8.75
N PRO A 275 17.63 -43.13 9.90
CA PRO A 275 18.81 -42.36 10.26
C PRO A 275 19.97 -42.56 9.27
N LYS A 276 19.88 -43.56 8.39
CA LYS A 276 20.86 -43.92 7.37
C LYS A 276 20.49 -43.48 5.95
N ALA A 277 19.34 -42.85 5.74
CA ALA A 277 18.99 -42.30 4.43
C ALA A 277 19.94 -41.15 4.08
N VAL A 278 20.77 -41.34 3.06
CA VAL A 278 21.64 -40.30 2.52
C VAL A 278 20.75 -39.27 1.83
N ARG A 279 20.53 -38.14 2.50
CA ARG A 279 19.77 -37.01 1.93
C ARG A 279 20.53 -36.43 0.74
N SER A 280 19.81 -36.06 -0.31
CA SER A 280 20.42 -35.34 -1.43
C SER A 280 20.92 -33.96 -0.97
N PRO A 281 21.93 -33.36 -1.64
CA PRO A 281 22.38 -32.01 -1.30
C PRO A 281 21.25 -30.97 -1.31
N GLY A 282 20.28 -31.12 -2.22
CA GLY A 282 19.09 -30.26 -2.29
C GLY A 282 18.16 -30.42 -1.10
N GLU A 283 17.89 -31.65 -0.65
CA GLU A 283 17.09 -31.90 0.55
C GLU A 283 17.76 -31.34 1.82
N ALA A 284 19.09 -31.46 1.92
CA ALA A 284 19.85 -30.91 3.03
C ALA A 284 19.77 -29.37 3.06
N GLU A 285 19.89 -28.72 1.89
CA GLU A 285 19.73 -27.27 1.74
C GLU A 285 18.31 -26.82 2.15
N LEU A 286 17.28 -27.46 1.60
CA LEU A 286 15.88 -27.16 1.93
C LEU A 286 15.59 -27.33 3.43
N LYS A 287 16.15 -28.37 4.05
CA LYS A 287 16.01 -28.57 5.50
C LYS A 287 16.67 -27.44 6.30
N ARG A 288 17.89 -27.03 5.94
CA ARG A 288 18.58 -25.89 6.60
C ARG A 288 17.73 -24.63 6.53
N ARG A 289 17.19 -24.33 5.35
CA ARG A 289 16.34 -23.16 5.12
C ARG A 289 15.05 -23.22 5.90
N LEU A 290 14.40 -24.39 5.93
CA LEU A 290 13.18 -24.58 6.69
C LEU A 290 13.42 -24.30 8.17
N GLU A 291 14.50 -24.83 8.75
CA GLU A 291 14.88 -24.58 10.14
C GLU A 291 15.16 -23.10 10.40
N THR A 292 15.80 -22.42 9.44
CA THR A 292 16.07 -20.97 9.50
C THR A 292 14.77 -20.16 9.47
N LEU A 293 13.86 -20.48 8.55
CA LEU A 293 12.56 -19.82 8.40
C LEU A 293 11.69 -20.05 9.65
N GLN A 294 11.61 -21.29 10.15
CA GLN A 294 10.88 -21.62 11.37
C GLN A 294 11.44 -20.88 12.59
N LYS A 295 12.77 -20.71 12.67
CA LYS A 295 13.40 -19.91 13.72
C LYS A 295 13.04 -18.43 13.60
N ALA A 296 13.04 -17.88 12.39
CA ALA A 296 12.63 -16.49 12.13
C ALA A 296 11.15 -16.27 12.51
N LEU A 297 10.25 -17.19 12.13
CA LEU A 297 8.84 -17.15 12.48
C LEU A 297 8.62 -17.17 14.00
N LYS A 298 9.30 -18.05 14.73
CA LYS A 298 9.23 -18.09 16.21
C LYS A 298 9.67 -16.79 16.87
N ASN A 299 10.61 -16.07 16.27
CA ASN A 299 11.10 -14.81 16.81
C ASN A 299 10.17 -13.62 16.52
N GLN A 300 9.39 -13.67 15.44
CA GLN A 300 8.52 -12.57 14.99
C GLN A 300 7.07 -12.73 15.44
N LEU A 301 6.58 -13.97 15.58
CA LEU A 301 5.19 -14.27 15.93
C LEU A 301 4.98 -14.40 17.43
N CYS A 302 3.79 -14.05 17.89
CA CYS A 302 3.36 -14.31 19.27
C CYS A 302 3.11 -15.81 19.48
N GLU A 303 3.49 -16.36 20.65
CA GLU A 303 3.29 -17.78 20.97
C GLU A 303 1.83 -18.23 20.81
N HIS A 304 0.86 -17.35 21.12
CA HIS A 304 -0.57 -17.65 20.96
C HIS A 304 -1.02 -17.84 19.51
N HIS A 305 -0.25 -17.36 18.54
CA HIS A 305 -0.54 -17.49 17.12
C HIS A 305 0.20 -18.67 16.46
N ILE A 306 1.02 -19.40 17.23
CA ILE A 306 1.74 -20.59 16.77
C ILE A 306 0.96 -21.83 17.22
N MET A 307 0.30 -22.49 16.26
CA MET A 307 -0.44 -23.72 16.48
C MET A 307 0.41 -24.92 16.06
N ARG A 308 1.03 -25.58 17.04
CA ARG A 308 1.80 -26.80 16.82
C ARG A 308 1.00 -28.01 17.30
N LEU A 309 0.56 -28.85 16.36
CA LEU A 309 -0.29 -30.01 16.66
C LEU A 309 0.34 -31.29 16.13
N THR A 310 0.22 -32.36 16.91
CA THR A 310 0.79 -33.67 16.59
C THR A 310 -0.27 -34.62 16.06
N VAL A 311 0.08 -35.40 15.04
CA VAL A 311 -0.81 -36.41 14.47
C VAL A 311 -0.03 -37.65 14.05
N LYS A 312 -0.63 -38.82 14.17
CA LYS A 312 0.00 -40.08 13.78
C LYS A 312 0.27 -40.10 12.28
N TRP A 313 1.45 -40.56 11.89
CA TRP A 313 1.76 -40.77 10.48
C TRP A 313 0.98 -41.99 9.94
N GLN A 314 0.43 -41.84 8.73
CA GLN A 314 -0.26 -42.90 8.01
C GLN A 314 0.05 -42.79 6.51
N GLU A 315 0.21 -43.94 5.85
CA GLU A 315 0.36 -44.02 4.40
C GLU A 315 -0.91 -43.53 3.69
N GLY A 316 -0.74 -42.63 2.71
CA GLY A 316 -1.85 -41.92 2.05
C GLY A 316 -2.28 -40.61 2.73
N GLY A 317 -1.63 -40.21 3.84
CA GLY A 317 -1.87 -38.92 4.50
C GLY A 317 -3.00 -38.95 5.53
N LEU A 318 -3.58 -37.77 5.81
CA LEU A 318 -4.66 -37.64 6.79
C LEU A 318 -5.97 -38.23 6.27
N ASN A 319 -6.39 -39.34 6.86
CA ASN A 319 -7.72 -39.91 6.66
C ASN A 319 -8.64 -39.61 7.85
N THR A 320 -9.76 -38.90 7.61
CA THR A 320 -10.78 -38.56 8.61
C THR A 320 -11.61 -39.74 9.11
N ASP A 321 -11.55 -40.90 8.47
CA ASP A 321 -12.18 -42.13 8.96
C ASP A 321 -11.45 -42.70 10.19
N ASN A 322 -10.18 -42.33 10.39
CA ASN A 322 -9.41 -42.68 11.58
C ASN A 322 -9.80 -41.74 12.74
N PRO A 323 -10.21 -42.26 13.92
CA PRO A 323 -10.62 -41.43 15.04
C PRO A 323 -9.53 -40.48 15.54
N GLU A 324 -8.24 -40.86 15.50
CA GLU A 324 -7.14 -39.98 15.92
C GLU A 324 -6.98 -38.78 14.98
N HIS A 325 -7.09 -39.02 13.68
CA HIS A 325 -7.01 -37.95 12.67
C HIS A 325 -8.25 -37.06 12.70
N ALA A 326 -9.44 -37.64 12.90
CA ALA A 326 -10.68 -36.89 13.08
C ALA A 326 -10.58 -35.96 14.30
N GLN A 327 -9.99 -36.43 15.41
CA GLN A 327 -9.73 -35.63 16.59
C GLN A 327 -8.74 -34.50 16.32
N TYR A 328 -7.61 -34.78 15.65
CA TYR A 328 -6.65 -33.76 15.22
C TYR A 328 -7.34 -32.68 14.37
N VAL A 329 -8.14 -33.08 13.38
CA VAL A 329 -8.88 -32.14 12.52
C VAL A 329 -9.89 -31.32 13.33
N ALA A 330 -10.59 -31.92 14.29
CA ALA A 330 -11.50 -31.20 15.17
C ALA A 330 -10.77 -30.15 16.02
N GLU A 331 -9.58 -30.47 16.54
CA GLU A 331 -8.74 -29.55 17.29
C GLU A 331 -8.21 -28.39 16.43
N VAL A 332 -7.72 -28.69 15.22
CA VAL A 332 -7.38 -27.67 14.21
C VAL A 332 -8.57 -26.75 13.95
N THR A 333 -9.76 -27.32 13.74
CA THR A 333 -10.99 -26.57 13.47
C THR A 333 -11.30 -25.60 14.61
N ALA A 334 -11.30 -26.10 15.85
CA ALA A 334 -11.64 -25.31 17.03
C ALA A 334 -10.62 -24.18 17.26
N ASN A 335 -9.33 -24.49 17.17
CA ASN A 335 -8.27 -23.51 17.42
C ASN A 335 -8.22 -22.43 16.31
N LEU A 336 -8.32 -22.81 15.04
CA LEU A 336 -8.35 -21.84 13.94
C LEU A 336 -9.58 -20.94 14.03
N THR A 337 -10.76 -21.51 14.32
CA THR A 337 -11.99 -20.73 14.48
C THR A 337 -11.85 -19.71 15.60
N LYS A 338 -11.32 -20.12 16.76
CA LYS A 338 -11.10 -19.24 17.91
C LYS A 338 -10.12 -18.12 17.60
N LEU A 339 -8.95 -18.43 17.04
CA LEU A 339 -7.89 -17.46 16.78
C LEU A 339 -8.27 -16.49 15.66
N LEU A 340 -8.85 -16.96 14.56
CA LEU A 340 -9.34 -16.09 13.48
C LEU A 340 -10.48 -15.20 13.96
N SER A 341 -11.41 -15.74 14.74
CA SER A 341 -12.51 -14.96 15.33
C SER A 341 -12.00 -13.83 16.22
N ALA A 342 -11.01 -14.11 17.07
CA ALA A 342 -10.40 -13.10 17.94
C ALA A 342 -9.61 -12.07 17.15
N THR A 343 -8.88 -12.50 16.12
CA THR A 343 -8.12 -11.59 15.23
C THR A 343 -9.06 -10.64 14.49
N ILE A 344 -10.18 -11.15 13.96
CA ILE A 344 -11.23 -10.34 13.33
C ILE A 344 -11.83 -9.34 14.31
N ASP A 345 -12.17 -9.77 15.54
CA ASP A 345 -12.68 -8.85 16.57
C ASP A 345 -11.68 -7.73 16.87
N CYS A 346 -10.40 -8.08 17.06
CA CYS A 346 -9.34 -7.09 17.31
C CYS A 346 -9.21 -6.09 16.16
N ILE A 347 -9.26 -6.55 14.89
CA ILE A 347 -9.21 -5.67 13.73
C ILE A 347 -10.39 -4.70 13.72
N ILE A 348 -11.59 -5.21 13.97
CA ILE A 348 -12.81 -4.40 13.98
C ILE A 348 -12.76 -3.37 15.11
N GLU A 349 -12.34 -3.77 16.31
CA GLU A 349 -12.19 -2.87 17.45
C GLU A 349 -11.11 -1.80 17.21
N GLU A 350 -9.96 -2.19 16.64
CA GLU A 350 -8.90 -1.26 16.24
C GLU A 350 -9.37 -0.27 15.17
N ASP A 351 -10.05 -0.75 14.14
CA ASP A 351 -10.58 0.08 13.05
C ASP A 351 -11.67 1.02 13.57
N GLN A 352 -12.59 0.54 14.39
CA GLN A 352 -13.61 1.38 15.04
C GLN A 352 -12.96 2.42 15.95
N ALA A 353 -11.96 2.04 16.75
CA ALA A 353 -11.24 2.99 17.59
C ALA A 353 -10.52 4.10 16.78
N LYS A 354 -10.03 3.77 15.58
CA LYS A 354 -9.37 4.72 14.65
C LYS A 354 -10.37 5.56 13.85
N THR A 355 -11.50 4.98 13.45
CA THR A 355 -12.51 5.60 12.58
C THR A 355 -13.57 6.38 13.34
N VAL A 356 -13.73 6.14 14.64
CA VAL A 356 -14.48 7.06 15.51
C VAL A 356 -13.64 8.33 15.63
N ILE A 357 -13.83 9.21 14.66
CA ILE A 357 -13.61 10.64 14.81
C ILE A 357 -14.61 11.09 15.89
N LYS A 358 -14.23 10.89 17.16
CA LYS A 358 -14.95 11.49 18.28
C LYS A 358 -14.97 12.99 18.00
N SER A 359 -16.07 13.66 18.27
CA SER A 359 -16.13 15.13 18.32
C SER A 359 -15.11 15.60 19.37
N SER A 360 -13.87 15.78 18.92
CA SER A 360 -12.74 16.01 19.79
C SER A 360 -12.66 17.51 20.03
N GLN A 361 -12.96 17.91 21.27
CA GLN A 361 -12.72 19.27 21.74
C GLN A 361 -13.43 20.36 20.92
N GLY A 362 -14.63 20.07 20.40
CA GLY A 362 -15.48 21.04 19.70
C GLY A 362 -15.32 21.10 18.17
N ILE A 363 -14.59 20.17 17.54
CA ILE A 363 -14.52 20.03 16.08
C ILE A 363 -15.53 18.97 15.62
N GLU A 364 -16.35 19.32 14.62
CA GLU A 364 -17.29 18.39 13.97
C GLU A 364 -16.59 17.21 13.28
N SER A 365 -17.17 16.01 13.42
CA SER A 365 -16.71 14.79 12.75
C SER A 365 -16.68 14.94 11.23
N ASP A 366 -17.70 15.60 10.69
CA ASP A 366 -17.89 15.80 9.25
C ASP A 366 -16.74 16.59 8.63
N LEU A 367 -16.19 17.57 9.37
CA LEU A 367 -15.03 18.33 8.89
C LEU A 367 -13.81 17.42 8.79
N LEU A 368 -13.48 16.68 9.84
CA LEU A 368 -12.31 15.80 9.84
C LEU A 368 -12.42 14.68 8.79
N GLN A 369 -13.63 14.15 8.57
CA GLN A 369 -13.90 13.19 7.50
C GLN A 369 -13.68 13.82 6.12
N GLU A 370 -14.14 15.07 5.91
CA GLU A 370 -13.87 15.81 4.67
C GLU A 370 -12.37 16.01 4.45
N LEU A 371 -11.62 16.43 5.49
CA LEU A 371 -10.17 16.62 5.39
C LEU A 371 -9.46 15.32 5.02
N LEU A 372 -9.89 14.20 5.57
CA LEU A 372 -9.35 12.88 5.26
C LEU A 372 -9.55 12.53 3.77
N ILE A 373 -10.77 12.70 3.24
CA ILE A 373 -11.11 12.43 1.84
C ILE A 373 -10.31 13.33 0.90
N GLN A 374 -10.29 14.63 1.17
CA GLN A 374 -9.58 15.62 0.35
C GLN A 374 -8.06 15.39 0.36
N THR A 375 -7.49 15.06 1.52
CA THR A 375 -6.06 14.75 1.64
C THR A 375 -5.72 13.45 0.90
N HIS A 376 -6.58 12.42 1.01
CA HIS A 376 -6.40 11.16 0.28
C HIS A 376 -6.40 11.37 -1.24
N PHE A 377 -7.38 12.11 -1.75
CA PHE A 377 -7.46 12.46 -3.17
C PHE A 377 -6.22 13.23 -3.63
N THR A 378 -5.79 14.21 -2.84
CA THR A 378 -4.60 15.02 -3.13
C THR A 378 -3.33 14.16 -3.19
N GLN A 379 -3.16 13.21 -2.26
CA GLN A 379 -2.01 12.30 -2.26
C GLN A 379 -1.95 11.44 -3.52
N LYS A 380 -3.09 10.84 -3.92
CA LYS A 380 -3.19 10.04 -5.15
C LYS A 380 -2.94 10.88 -6.40
N ALA A 381 -3.55 12.07 -6.49
CA ALA A 381 -3.37 12.96 -7.64
C ALA A 381 -1.92 13.44 -7.80
N ALA A 382 -1.18 13.64 -6.72
CA ALA A 382 0.21 14.06 -6.77
C ALA A 382 1.16 12.97 -7.30
N GLN A 383 0.86 11.68 -7.06
CA GLN A 383 1.62 10.54 -7.58
C GLN A 383 1.58 10.47 -9.12
N CYS A 384 0.52 10.97 -9.74
CA CYS A 384 0.35 11.01 -11.20
C CYS A 384 0.83 12.33 -11.84
N SER A 385 1.62 13.15 -11.12
CA SER A 385 2.06 14.45 -11.65
C SER A 385 3.15 14.32 -12.73
N VAL A 386 2.91 14.96 -13.87
CA VAL A 386 3.89 15.05 -14.98
C VAL A 386 4.86 16.21 -14.72
N ASN A 387 6.09 16.09 -15.22
CA ASN A 387 7.19 17.05 -15.02
C ASN A 387 6.81 18.47 -15.51
N ARG A 388 6.41 19.34 -14.58
CA ARG A 388 5.98 20.73 -14.83
C ARG A 388 6.69 21.72 -13.92
N GLU A 389 8.00 21.58 -13.88
CA GLU A 389 8.87 22.30 -12.96
C GLU A 389 8.85 23.82 -13.16
N ALA A 390 8.55 24.33 -14.35
CA ALA A 390 8.42 25.77 -14.59
C ALA A 390 7.20 26.37 -13.87
N THR A 391 6.01 25.80 -14.12
CA THR A 391 4.76 26.24 -13.48
C THR A 391 4.78 25.99 -11.98
N LEU A 392 5.37 24.87 -11.53
CA LEU A 392 5.54 24.59 -10.12
C LEU A 392 6.44 25.62 -9.42
N ARG A 393 7.52 26.07 -10.08
CA ARG A 393 8.38 27.16 -9.57
C ARG A 393 7.63 28.49 -9.47
N GLU A 394 6.76 28.80 -10.42
CA GLU A 394 5.92 30.00 -10.37
C GLU A 394 4.94 29.95 -9.18
N ILE A 395 4.28 28.80 -8.97
CA ILE A 395 3.41 28.56 -7.81
C ILE A 395 4.22 28.66 -6.50
N LYS A 396 5.43 28.10 -6.46
CA LYS A 396 6.34 28.19 -5.31
C LYS A 396 6.68 29.65 -4.98
N SER A 397 7.08 30.44 -5.96
CA SER A 397 7.43 31.86 -5.75
C SER A 397 6.23 32.66 -5.21
N TYR A 398 5.02 32.38 -5.72
CA TYR A 398 3.78 32.98 -5.20
C TYR A 398 3.49 32.54 -3.76
N ALA A 399 3.60 31.25 -3.45
CA ALA A 399 3.37 30.69 -2.13
C ALA A 399 4.33 31.27 -1.08
N MET A 400 5.60 31.46 -1.44
CA MET A 400 6.64 32.09 -0.60
C MET A 400 6.46 33.60 -0.45
N GLY A 401 5.55 34.22 -1.20
CA GLY A 401 5.26 35.65 -1.13
C GLY A 401 6.25 36.55 -1.85
N GLU A 402 7.13 35.99 -2.68
CA GLU A 402 8.09 36.74 -3.50
C GLU A 402 7.38 37.50 -4.64
N THR A 403 6.24 36.99 -5.11
CA THR A 403 5.46 37.55 -6.23
C THR A 403 3.99 37.73 -5.87
N SER A 404 3.33 38.64 -6.60
CA SER A 404 1.85 38.76 -6.64
C SER A 404 1.18 38.87 -5.26
N VAL A 405 1.76 39.67 -4.37
CA VAL A 405 1.27 39.89 -2.99
C VAL A 405 -0.17 40.42 -3.01
N GLY A 406 -1.04 39.83 -2.20
CA GLY A 406 -2.46 40.20 -2.10
C GLY A 406 -3.35 39.78 -3.28
N LYS A 407 -2.78 39.14 -4.31
CA LYS A 407 -3.48 38.68 -5.51
C LYS A 407 -3.89 37.21 -5.43
N ILE A 408 -4.88 36.83 -6.23
CA ILE A 408 -5.34 35.44 -6.40
C ILE A 408 -4.74 34.87 -7.68
N VAL A 409 -4.20 33.64 -7.60
CA VAL A 409 -3.68 32.92 -8.76
C VAL A 409 -4.76 31.99 -9.31
N VAL A 410 -5.04 32.07 -10.61
CA VAL A 410 -5.99 31.23 -11.32
C VAL A 410 -5.25 30.43 -12.38
N VAL A 411 -5.20 29.12 -12.17
CA VAL A 411 -4.62 28.15 -13.08
C VAL A 411 -5.70 27.66 -14.05
N HIS A 412 -5.49 27.81 -15.35
CA HIS A 412 -6.48 27.39 -16.34
C HIS A 412 -5.87 26.65 -17.53
N GLY A 413 -6.68 25.83 -18.18
CA GLY A 413 -6.29 25.02 -19.34
C GLY A 413 -7.38 24.01 -19.71
N VAL A 414 -7.18 23.27 -20.80
CA VAL A 414 -8.17 22.28 -21.27
C VAL A 414 -8.39 21.14 -20.26
N VAL A 415 -9.47 20.38 -20.43
CA VAL A 415 -9.72 19.19 -19.59
C VAL A 415 -8.63 18.16 -19.82
N GLY A 416 -8.16 17.50 -18.76
CA GLY A 416 -7.13 16.46 -18.87
C GLY A 416 -5.69 16.99 -19.01
N CYS A 417 -5.46 18.31 -19.09
CA CYS A 417 -4.11 18.86 -19.13
C CYS A 417 -3.40 18.80 -17.77
N GLY A 418 -3.75 17.95 -16.80
CA GLY A 418 -3.00 17.80 -15.54
C GLY A 418 -3.02 18.97 -14.55
N LYS A 419 -4.10 19.77 -14.50
CA LYS A 419 -4.25 20.88 -13.52
C LYS A 419 -4.31 20.35 -12.09
N THR A 420 -5.17 19.36 -11.85
CA THR A 420 -5.35 18.67 -10.57
C THR A 420 -4.06 18.08 -10.04
N THR A 421 -3.31 17.36 -10.89
CA THR A 421 -2.05 16.72 -10.49
C THR A 421 -0.96 17.75 -10.17
N LEU A 422 -0.91 18.88 -10.88
CA LEU A 422 -0.02 20.00 -10.56
C LEU A 422 -0.35 20.65 -9.21
N LEU A 423 -1.63 20.97 -8.97
CA LEU A 423 -2.06 21.58 -7.72
C LEU A 423 -1.86 20.64 -6.53
N ALA A 424 -2.10 19.34 -6.73
CA ALA A 424 -1.86 18.33 -5.72
C ALA A 424 -0.37 18.22 -5.36
N ARG A 425 0.53 18.23 -6.36
CA ARG A 425 1.98 18.28 -6.14
C ARG A 425 2.39 19.57 -5.41
N ALA A 426 1.85 20.72 -5.82
CA ALA A 426 2.12 21.99 -5.14
C ALA A 426 1.71 21.94 -3.65
N ALA A 427 0.52 21.41 -3.34
CA ALA A 427 0.05 21.24 -1.97
C ALA A 427 0.98 20.37 -1.11
N GLN A 428 1.50 19.28 -1.67
CA GLN A 428 2.48 18.42 -0.96
C GLN A 428 3.80 19.15 -0.70
N CYS A 429 4.24 19.98 -1.63
CA CYS A 429 5.49 20.73 -1.50
C CYS A 429 5.37 21.98 -0.60
N CYS A 430 4.18 22.51 -0.32
CA CYS A 430 4.01 23.74 0.46
C CYS A 430 4.73 23.71 1.82
N HIS A 431 4.65 22.60 2.56
CA HIS A 431 5.32 22.47 3.86
C HIS A 431 6.85 22.37 3.75
N SER A 432 7.39 21.93 2.61
CA SER A 432 8.83 21.96 2.37
C SER A 432 9.33 23.34 1.95
N TRP A 433 8.47 24.13 1.29
CA TRP A 433 8.74 25.52 0.93
C TRP A 433 8.67 26.43 2.15
N GLN A 434 7.59 26.32 2.93
CA GLN A 434 7.35 27.09 4.14
C GLN A 434 6.86 26.16 5.27
N PRO A 435 7.71 25.80 6.25
CA PRO A 435 7.36 24.86 7.32
C PRO A 435 6.20 25.31 8.22
N ASP A 436 6.12 26.61 8.52
CA ASP A 436 5.04 27.20 9.34
C ASP A 436 3.94 27.78 8.45
N CYS A 437 3.33 26.92 7.63
CA CYS A 437 2.16 27.25 6.83
C CYS A 437 1.01 26.28 7.12
N ALA A 438 -0.21 26.71 6.84
CA ALA A 438 -1.36 25.81 6.76
C ALA A 438 -1.90 25.81 5.33
N VAL A 439 -2.09 24.61 4.79
CA VAL A 439 -2.56 24.40 3.42
C VAL A 439 -4.00 23.91 3.47
N VAL A 440 -4.92 24.66 2.89
CA VAL A 440 -6.35 24.31 2.83
C VAL A 440 -6.66 23.89 1.40
N VAL A 441 -6.70 22.58 1.16
CA VAL A 441 -6.97 22.00 -0.16
C VAL A 441 -8.42 21.54 -0.27
N ARG A 442 -9.12 21.94 -1.34
CA ARG A 442 -10.44 21.39 -1.71
C ARG A 442 -10.49 21.13 -3.21
N ALA A 443 -10.70 19.87 -3.59
CA ALA A 443 -11.10 19.52 -4.94
C ALA A 443 -12.63 19.43 -5.01
N ALA A 444 -13.22 20.07 -6.01
CA ALA A 444 -14.66 20.09 -6.20
C ALA A 444 -15.20 18.70 -6.58
N ASN A 445 -16.42 18.41 -6.11
CA ASN A 445 -17.19 17.21 -6.46
C ASN A 445 -16.49 15.86 -6.14
N ILE A 446 -15.63 15.83 -5.12
CA ILE A 446 -14.98 14.59 -4.63
C ILE A 446 -15.78 13.96 -3.49
N SER A 447 -16.54 14.77 -2.75
CA SER A 447 -17.33 14.36 -1.59
C SER A 447 -18.67 15.10 -1.54
N PRO A 448 -19.64 14.65 -0.73
CA PRO A 448 -20.86 15.40 -0.47
C PRO A 448 -20.63 16.77 0.20
N GLN A 449 -19.45 17.05 0.76
CA GLN A 449 -19.12 18.35 1.37
C GLN A 449 -18.34 19.28 0.40
N SER A 450 -18.05 18.79 -0.80
CA SER A 450 -17.42 19.54 -1.89
C SER A 450 -18.28 19.58 -3.16
N SER A 451 -19.53 19.11 -3.08
CA SER A 451 -20.46 19.07 -4.22
C SER A 451 -21.03 20.43 -4.60
N THR A 452 -21.32 21.31 -3.63
CA THR A 452 -21.81 22.67 -3.91
C THR A 452 -20.88 23.75 -3.37
N ILE A 453 -21.03 24.99 -3.85
CA ILE A 453 -20.21 26.11 -3.41
C ILE A 453 -20.43 26.42 -1.91
N GLU A 454 -21.66 26.29 -1.42
CA GLU A 454 -22.01 26.49 -0.01
C GLU A 454 -21.25 25.53 0.91
N GLN A 455 -21.18 24.25 0.52
CA GLN A 455 -20.51 23.21 1.31
C GLN A 455 -18.99 23.38 1.25
N LEU A 456 -18.45 23.69 0.08
CA LEU A 456 -17.02 23.94 -0.11
C LEU A 456 -16.57 25.14 0.74
N LEU A 457 -17.31 26.25 0.69
CA LEU A 457 -17.03 27.43 1.52
C LEU A 457 -17.22 27.16 3.00
N ARG A 458 -18.24 26.38 3.39
CA ARG A 458 -18.44 25.94 4.78
C ARG A 458 -17.18 25.24 5.29
N THR A 459 -16.71 24.20 4.62
CA THR A 459 -15.59 23.39 5.13
C THR A 459 -14.27 24.14 5.11
N ILE A 460 -14.03 25.04 4.16
CA ILE A 460 -12.86 25.95 4.17
C ILE A 460 -12.93 26.89 5.37
N THR A 461 -14.09 27.52 5.59
CA THR A 461 -14.30 28.48 6.68
C THR A 461 -14.11 27.82 8.05
N LEU A 462 -14.70 26.62 8.24
CA LEU A 462 -14.56 25.85 9.48
C LEU A 462 -13.12 25.43 9.73
N GLN A 463 -12.40 24.91 8.71
CA GLN A 463 -10.99 24.55 8.85
C GLN A 463 -10.15 25.76 9.25
N CYS A 464 -10.32 26.91 8.58
CA CYS A 464 -9.59 28.13 8.89
C CYS A 464 -9.88 28.64 10.32
N SER A 465 -11.15 28.57 10.76
CA SER A 465 -11.55 28.93 12.12
C SER A 465 -10.83 28.06 13.17
N VAL A 466 -10.80 26.75 12.96
CA VAL A 466 -10.15 25.79 13.87
C VAL A 466 -8.64 26.02 13.91
N ILE A 467 -7.99 26.23 12.77
CA ILE A 467 -6.55 26.53 12.68
C ILE A 467 -6.18 27.80 13.47
N SER A 468 -7.04 28.82 13.44
CA SER A 468 -6.80 30.15 14.01
C SER A 468 -7.16 30.25 15.51
N THR A 469 -8.34 29.75 15.88
CA THR A 469 -8.91 29.94 17.24
C THR A 469 -8.93 28.66 18.05
N GLY A 470 -8.77 27.50 17.42
CA GLY A 470 -8.95 26.19 18.02
C GLY A 470 -10.41 25.74 18.11
N THR A 471 -11.36 26.57 17.70
CA THR A 471 -12.80 26.29 17.74
C THR A 471 -13.46 26.53 16.40
N GLN A 472 -14.54 25.81 16.14
CA GLN A 472 -15.36 26.03 14.96
C GLN A 472 -16.29 27.22 15.12
N VAL A 473 -16.50 27.96 14.04
CA VAL A 473 -17.45 29.07 13.98
C VAL A 473 -18.84 28.56 13.61
N TRP A 474 -19.86 29.07 14.29
CA TRP A 474 -21.26 28.75 13.98
C TRP A 474 -21.85 29.85 13.09
N LEU A 475 -22.01 29.52 11.81
CA LEU A 475 -22.54 30.43 10.79
C LEU A 475 -23.79 29.84 10.13
N LYS A 476 -24.71 30.71 9.71
CA LYS A 476 -25.84 30.30 8.87
C LYS A 476 -25.32 29.72 7.55
N HIS A 477 -25.83 28.55 7.15
CA HIS A 477 -25.36 27.86 5.96
C HIS A 477 -25.89 28.49 4.68
N ASN A 478 -25.15 29.47 4.14
CA ASN A 478 -25.38 30.12 2.85
C ASN A 478 -24.11 30.82 2.36
N VAL A 479 -24.03 31.06 1.04
CA VAL A 479 -22.85 31.67 0.39
C VAL A 479 -22.54 33.06 0.96
N ASP A 480 -23.55 33.92 1.12
CA ASP A 480 -23.35 35.31 1.55
C ASP A 480 -22.68 35.40 2.92
N THR A 481 -23.15 34.59 3.88
CA THR A 481 -22.60 34.54 5.23
C THR A 481 -21.14 34.08 5.21
N TYR A 482 -20.79 33.07 4.40
CA TYR A 482 -19.39 32.65 4.27
C TYR A 482 -18.53 33.69 3.57
N SER A 483 -19.06 34.37 2.56
CA SER A 483 -18.36 35.42 1.80
C SER A 483 -17.98 36.62 2.68
N GLU A 484 -18.86 37.00 3.61
CA GLU A 484 -18.59 38.09 4.55
C GLU A 484 -17.61 37.71 5.67
N ASN A 485 -17.66 36.45 6.15
CA ASN A 485 -16.92 36.02 7.34
C ASN A 485 -15.55 35.41 7.01
N LEU A 486 -15.40 34.72 5.87
CA LEU A 486 -14.15 34.07 5.47
C LEU A 486 -12.96 35.06 5.44
N PRO A 487 -13.05 36.26 4.83
CA PRO A 487 -11.94 37.22 4.84
C PRO A 487 -11.52 37.65 6.26
N ARG A 488 -12.46 37.78 7.19
CA ARG A 488 -12.19 38.16 8.59
C ARG A 488 -11.45 37.05 9.34
N ILE A 489 -11.87 35.81 9.13
CA ILE A 489 -11.23 34.63 9.72
C ILE A 489 -9.81 34.48 9.16
N LEU A 490 -9.64 34.66 7.84
CA LEU A 490 -8.34 34.60 7.19
C LEU A 490 -7.40 35.70 7.69
N ALA A 491 -7.88 36.94 7.84
CA ALA A 491 -7.08 38.04 8.38
C ALA A 491 -6.61 37.78 9.83
N THR A 492 -7.40 37.06 10.61
CA THR A 492 -7.01 36.66 11.98
C THR A 492 -6.02 35.51 11.96
N ALA A 493 -6.28 34.49 11.13
CA ALA A 493 -5.42 33.32 10.98
C ALA A 493 -4.02 33.68 10.46
N SER A 494 -3.95 34.67 9.56
CA SER A 494 -2.71 35.07 8.89
C SER A 494 -1.73 35.84 9.77
N LEU A 495 -2.16 36.27 10.96
CA LEU A 495 -1.30 36.83 12.00
C LEU A 495 -0.44 35.77 12.68
N GLN A 496 -0.90 34.51 12.70
CA GLN A 496 -0.21 33.40 13.37
C GLN A 496 0.68 32.61 12.42
N ARG A 497 0.22 32.36 11.18
CA ARG A 497 0.95 31.58 10.17
C ARG A 497 0.47 31.92 8.76
N THR A 498 1.24 31.55 7.73
CA THR A 498 0.78 31.70 6.35
C THR A 498 -0.33 30.70 6.02
N ILE A 499 -1.42 31.18 5.41
CA ILE A 499 -2.55 30.34 4.96
C ILE A 499 -2.54 30.25 3.43
N ILE A 500 -2.44 29.05 2.90
CA ILE A 500 -2.45 28.77 1.45
C ILE A 500 -3.71 27.98 1.12
N ILE A 501 -4.66 28.60 0.42
CA ILE A 501 -5.91 27.97 -0.01
C ILE A 501 -5.73 27.51 -1.45
N ILE A 502 -6.01 26.24 -1.72
CA ILE A 502 -5.95 25.64 -3.05
C ILE A 502 -7.33 25.03 -3.34
N ILE A 503 -8.03 25.56 -4.34
CA ILE A 503 -9.31 25.03 -4.79
C ILE A 503 -9.16 24.50 -6.21
N ASP A 504 -9.30 23.19 -6.37
CA ASP A 504 -9.21 22.52 -7.67
C ASP A 504 -10.60 22.30 -8.27
N GLY A 505 -10.78 22.69 -9.53
CA GLY A 505 -11.97 22.45 -10.33
C GLY A 505 -13.18 23.25 -9.87
N ILE A 506 -13.04 24.54 -9.55
CA ILE A 506 -14.17 25.35 -9.04
C ILE A 506 -15.36 25.40 -10.01
N ASP A 507 -15.14 25.14 -11.29
CA ASP A 507 -16.16 25.01 -12.33
C ASP A 507 -16.93 23.67 -12.32
N GLN A 508 -16.53 22.71 -11.47
CA GLN A 508 -17.12 21.36 -11.39
C GLN A 508 -18.10 21.18 -10.22
N VAL A 509 -18.35 22.24 -9.44
CA VAL A 509 -19.40 22.22 -8.41
C VAL A 509 -20.79 22.15 -9.06
N GLN A 510 -21.72 21.47 -8.40
CA GLN A 510 -23.11 21.36 -8.85
C GLN A 510 -23.80 22.73 -8.78
N ASP A 511 -24.55 23.07 -9.83
CA ASP A 511 -25.26 24.34 -9.96
C ASP A 511 -26.77 24.12 -9.81
N TYR A 512 -27.36 24.77 -8.81
CA TYR A 512 -28.81 24.85 -8.60
C TYR A 512 -29.35 26.29 -8.79
N GLY A 513 -28.68 27.09 -9.63
CA GLY A 513 -29.08 28.45 -10.01
C GLY A 513 -28.27 29.57 -9.37
N THR A 514 -27.17 29.25 -8.66
CA THR A 514 -26.36 30.20 -7.87
C THR A 514 -24.85 30.14 -8.16
N VAL A 515 -24.41 29.66 -9.34
CA VAL A 515 -22.99 29.74 -9.71
C VAL A 515 -22.60 31.16 -10.17
N GLY A 516 -22.36 32.00 -9.16
CA GLY A 516 -21.60 33.24 -9.25
C GLY A 516 -20.20 33.06 -8.68
N CYS A 517 -19.23 33.83 -9.17
CA CYS A 517 -17.96 34.01 -8.48
C CYS A 517 -18.05 35.07 -7.37
N ASP A 518 -19.26 35.33 -6.86
CA ASP A 518 -19.53 36.54 -6.08
C ASP A 518 -19.05 36.53 -4.64
N TRP A 519 -18.69 35.35 -4.18
CA TRP A 519 -18.04 35.13 -2.90
C TRP A 519 -16.54 35.42 -2.94
N LEU A 520 -15.93 35.44 -4.13
CA LEU A 520 -14.49 35.49 -4.27
C LEU A 520 -13.96 36.87 -3.87
N PRO A 521 -13.03 36.99 -2.91
CA PRO A 521 -12.50 38.29 -2.48
C PRO A 521 -11.65 38.92 -3.59
N THR A 522 -11.69 40.25 -3.71
CA THR A 522 -10.88 41.00 -4.69
C THR A 522 -9.49 41.37 -4.17
N SER A 523 -9.24 41.19 -2.87
CA SER A 523 -7.93 41.35 -2.23
C SER A 523 -7.78 40.37 -1.08
N LEU A 524 -6.56 39.87 -0.87
CA LEU A 524 -6.25 38.95 0.21
C LEU A 524 -5.48 39.66 1.35
N PRO A 525 -5.71 39.28 2.62
CA PRO A 525 -4.89 39.73 3.74
C PRO A 525 -3.40 39.36 3.57
N PRO A 526 -2.46 40.03 4.29
CA PRO A 526 -1.06 39.61 4.30
C PRO A 526 -0.95 38.17 4.81
N ASN A 527 0.04 37.43 4.30
CA ASN A 527 0.27 36.01 4.59
C ASN A 527 -0.91 35.07 4.21
N VAL A 528 -1.83 35.51 3.34
CA VAL A 528 -2.85 34.66 2.74
C VAL A 528 -2.59 34.51 1.25
N LYS A 529 -2.63 33.28 0.75
CA LYS A 529 -2.47 32.91 -0.65
C LYS A 529 -3.68 32.09 -1.09
N MET A 530 -4.17 32.33 -2.30
CA MET A 530 -5.29 31.59 -2.86
C MET A 530 -5.01 31.21 -4.31
N ILE A 531 -5.11 29.92 -4.60
CA ILE A 531 -4.88 29.32 -5.91
C ILE A 531 -6.17 28.59 -6.31
N LEU A 532 -6.70 28.92 -7.47
CA LEU A 532 -7.91 28.30 -8.04
C LEU A 532 -7.54 27.59 -9.34
N SER A 533 -8.14 26.44 -9.64
CA SER A 533 -8.13 25.91 -11.00
C SER A 533 -9.51 25.97 -11.66
N VAL A 534 -9.51 26.28 -12.96
CA VAL A 534 -10.71 26.41 -13.79
C VAL A 534 -10.44 25.81 -15.16
N THR A 535 -11.42 25.15 -15.76
CA THR A 535 -11.31 24.72 -17.17
C THR A 535 -11.42 25.91 -18.13
N GLU A 536 -10.58 25.94 -19.18
CA GLU A 536 -10.56 27.04 -20.15
C GLU A 536 -11.88 27.23 -20.92
N SER A 537 -12.64 26.15 -21.14
CA SER A 537 -13.96 26.18 -21.77
C SER A 537 -15.09 26.63 -20.84
N SER A 538 -14.84 26.77 -19.53
CA SER A 538 -15.89 27.10 -18.57
C SER A 538 -16.28 28.58 -18.66
N PRO A 539 -17.59 28.91 -18.71
CA PRO A 539 -18.04 30.31 -18.67
C PRO A 539 -17.66 31.01 -17.36
N LEU A 540 -17.42 30.24 -16.29
CA LEU A 540 -16.98 30.77 -14.99
C LEU A 540 -15.61 31.47 -15.08
N LEU A 541 -14.72 31.03 -15.98
CA LEU A 541 -13.41 31.65 -16.15
C LEU A 541 -13.53 33.13 -16.55
N GLN A 542 -14.48 33.46 -17.42
CA GLN A 542 -14.70 34.84 -17.86
C GLN A 542 -15.28 35.71 -16.74
N LYS A 543 -16.20 35.15 -15.93
CA LYS A 543 -16.72 35.82 -14.74
C LYS A 543 -15.63 36.08 -13.70
N ILE A 544 -14.72 35.12 -13.48
CA ILE A 544 -13.58 35.28 -12.58
C ILE A 544 -12.62 36.35 -13.11
N LYS A 545 -12.35 36.36 -14.42
CA LYS A 545 -11.52 37.40 -15.07
C LYS A 545 -12.10 38.80 -14.88
N SER A 546 -13.41 38.98 -15.11
CA SER A 546 -14.06 40.28 -14.95
C SER A 546 -14.06 40.75 -13.50
N ARG A 547 -14.26 39.84 -12.54
CA ARG A 547 -14.29 40.18 -11.11
C ARG A 547 -12.91 40.47 -10.52
N LEU A 548 -11.90 39.67 -10.86
CA LEU A 548 -10.55 39.83 -10.30
C LEU A 548 -9.76 40.96 -10.98
N GLY A 549 -9.97 41.20 -12.28
CA GLY A 549 -9.26 42.25 -13.01
C GLY A 549 -7.74 42.19 -12.77
N THR A 550 -7.16 43.29 -12.28
CA THR A 550 -5.72 43.41 -11.96
C THR A 550 -5.29 42.71 -10.67
N SER A 551 -6.25 42.31 -9.83
CA SER A 551 -6.04 41.53 -8.61
C SER A 551 -5.91 40.03 -8.86
N GLY A 552 -6.15 39.56 -10.09
CA GLY A 552 -5.95 38.18 -10.51
C GLY A 552 -4.64 37.99 -11.29
N VAL A 553 -4.01 36.83 -11.11
CA VAL A 553 -2.89 36.35 -11.93
C VAL A 553 -3.32 35.07 -12.62
N PHE A 554 -3.24 35.01 -13.94
CA PHE A 554 -3.76 33.89 -14.72
C PHE A 554 -2.62 33.09 -15.32
N ILE A 555 -2.47 31.85 -14.88
CA ILE A 555 -1.44 30.92 -15.34
C ILE A 555 -2.11 29.92 -16.28
N LYS A 556 -1.74 29.97 -17.57
CA LYS A 556 -2.21 29.00 -18.56
C LYS A 556 -1.33 27.75 -18.54
N ILE A 557 -1.96 26.60 -18.39
CA ILE A 557 -1.32 25.30 -18.52
C ILE A 557 -1.37 24.86 -19.98
N PRO A 558 -0.23 24.57 -20.62
CA PRO A 558 -0.19 24.04 -21.97
C PRO A 558 -0.70 22.59 -22.01
N ASP A 559 -1.14 22.17 -23.18
CA ASP A 559 -1.54 20.80 -23.44
C ASP A 559 -0.33 19.86 -23.28
N LEU A 560 -0.60 18.62 -22.89
CA LEU A 560 0.42 17.58 -22.93
C LEU A 560 0.69 17.29 -24.41
N ASP A 561 1.88 17.63 -24.91
CA ASP A 561 2.34 17.17 -26.21
C ASP A 561 2.16 15.64 -26.24
N LYS A 562 1.41 15.14 -27.24
CA LYS A 562 1.09 13.72 -27.38
C LYS A 562 2.32 12.88 -27.71
#